data_AF-A0A518DBB2-F1
#
_entry.id   AF-A0A518DBB2-F1
#
_cell.length_a   1.000
_cell.length_b   1.000
_cell.length_c   1.000
_cell.angle_alpha   90.00
_cell.angle_beta   90.00
_cell.angle_gamma   90.00
#
_symmetry.space_group_name_H-M   'P 1'
#
loop_
_entity.id
_entity.type
_entity.pdbx_description
1 polymer ?
#
loop_
_entity_poly.entity_id
_entity_poly.type
_entity_poly.pdbx_seq_one_letter_code
_entity_poly.pdbx_strand_id
1 'polypeptide(L)'
;MAEHPGWVEEVREGTVRWTYANSAARNWWADTADRLVHDSALNGVFGDGAPGANARGQLENVESCLERLSSFVIYNGYRVQSSSKCAAGASTLAHADGVFCEAFFRSSVETADEGVKLMDELLAIPPDKYILCRGAGDGAFGATHDFSLACYLIIANDYSFYSWGGAKNSYAADDSLIYWSDDFAQEIGKPLGKAAKAGYAYHRDFEHCSVDVDLEAKTSSIAWKRPDKKTTPAR
;
A
#
# COMPACT_ATOMS: atom_id res chain seq x y z
N MET A 1 29.72 -17.71 10.53
CA MET A 1 29.41 -16.40 11.13
C MET A 1 28.14 -15.90 10.47
N ALA A 2 27.11 -15.55 11.24
CA ALA A 2 25.82 -15.10 10.71
C ALA A 2 25.86 -13.63 10.23
N GLU A 3 26.90 -12.88 10.61
CA GLU A 3 27.03 -11.45 10.30
C GLU A 3 28.46 -11.12 9.85
N HIS A 4 28.59 -10.27 8.83
CA HIS A 4 29.86 -9.70 8.42
C HIS A 4 30.05 -8.37 9.17
N PRO A 5 31.12 -8.19 9.98
CA PRO A 5 31.24 -7.05 10.89
C PRO A 5 31.26 -5.69 10.18
N GLY A 6 31.63 -5.66 8.89
CA GLY A 6 31.58 -4.43 8.07
C GLY A 6 30.22 -4.09 7.46
N TRP A 7 29.18 -4.91 7.67
CA TRP A 7 27.84 -4.71 7.12
C TRP A 7 26.80 -4.41 8.20
N VAL A 8 27.24 -4.12 9.41
CA VAL A 8 26.38 -3.75 10.53
C VAL A 8 26.93 -2.49 11.19
N GLU A 9 26.03 -1.63 11.66
CA GLU A 9 26.34 -0.42 12.41
C GLU A 9 25.52 -0.41 13.70
N GLU A 10 26.15 -0.11 14.83
CA GLU A 10 25.45 0.13 16.08
C GLU A 10 24.83 1.53 16.05
N VAL A 11 23.50 1.59 15.98
CA VAL A 11 22.76 2.85 15.85
C VAL A 11 22.34 3.41 17.21
N ARG A 12 22.29 2.56 18.23
CA ARG A 12 22.04 2.85 19.65
C ARG A 12 22.64 1.71 20.48
N GLU A 13 22.91 1.94 21.76
CA GLU A 13 23.44 0.93 22.67
C GLU A 13 22.65 -0.38 22.57
N GLY A 14 23.32 -1.45 22.14
CA GLY A 14 22.75 -2.79 21.98
C GLY A 14 21.82 -2.98 20.77
N THR A 15 21.69 -1.97 19.90
CA THR A 15 20.89 -2.03 18.67
C THR A 15 21.79 -1.90 17.44
N VAL A 16 21.99 -3.00 16.74
CA VAL A 16 22.68 -3.03 15.45
C VAL A 16 21.68 -2.95 14.30
N ARG A 17 22.12 -2.38 13.18
CA ARG A 17 21.37 -2.36 11.93
C ARG A 17 22.27 -2.78 10.78
N TRP A 18 21.73 -3.59 9.88
CA TRP A 18 22.39 -3.90 8.62
C TRP A 18 22.57 -2.65 7.76
N THR A 19 23.80 -2.44 7.29
CA THR A 19 24.19 -1.38 6.37
C THR A 19 24.39 -1.97 4.97
N TYR A 20 24.23 -1.11 3.96
CA TYR A 20 24.41 -1.47 2.56
C TYR A 20 25.72 -0.89 2.01
N ALA A 21 26.79 -1.02 2.81
CA ALA A 21 28.02 -0.24 2.68
C ALA A 21 28.72 -0.38 1.32
N ASN A 22 28.50 -1.47 0.59
CA ASN A 22 29.04 -1.70 -0.75
C ASN A 22 28.19 -2.70 -1.54
N SER A 23 28.54 -2.90 -2.81
CA SER A 23 27.84 -3.83 -3.69
C SER A 23 27.90 -5.28 -3.20
N ALA A 24 28.96 -5.71 -2.50
CA ALA A 24 29.02 -7.07 -1.96
C ALA A 24 27.96 -7.31 -0.88
N ALA A 25 27.71 -6.33 0.00
CA ALA A 25 26.65 -6.40 1.02
C ALA A 25 25.26 -6.48 0.36
N ARG A 26 25.01 -5.62 -0.64
CA ARG A 26 23.73 -5.57 -1.37
C ARG A 26 23.48 -6.87 -2.16
N ASN A 27 24.49 -7.36 -2.87
CA ASN A 27 24.41 -8.60 -3.62
C ASN A 27 24.14 -9.78 -2.69
N TRP A 28 24.85 -9.86 -1.56
CA TRP A 28 24.61 -10.93 -0.59
C TRP A 28 23.18 -10.91 -0.06
N TRP A 29 22.61 -9.74 0.24
CA TRP A 29 21.23 -9.63 0.71
C TRP A 29 20.25 -10.13 -0.36
N ALA A 30 20.37 -9.64 -1.59
CA ALA A 30 19.47 -10.00 -2.69
C ALA A 30 19.59 -11.50 -3.05
N ASP A 31 20.82 -12.00 -3.21
CA ASP A 31 21.08 -13.41 -3.52
C ASP A 31 20.55 -14.33 -2.41
N THR A 32 20.62 -13.89 -1.15
CA THR A 32 20.09 -14.66 -0.02
C THR A 32 18.57 -14.69 -0.03
N ALA A 33 17.92 -13.56 -0.29
CA ALA A 33 16.46 -13.46 -0.38
C ALA A 33 15.92 -14.29 -1.54
N ASP A 34 16.50 -14.17 -2.74
CA ASP A 34 16.10 -14.96 -3.92
C ASP A 34 16.30 -16.45 -3.70
N ARG A 35 17.45 -16.86 -3.16
CA ARG A 35 17.69 -18.27 -2.83
C ARG A 35 16.64 -18.80 -1.86
N LEU A 36 16.24 -18.03 -0.85
CA LEU A 36 15.19 -18.45 0.07
C LEU A 36 13.84 -18.64 -0.64
N VAL A 37 13.50 -17.78 -1.58
CA VAL A 37 12.30 -17.96 -2.41
C VAL A 37 12.41 -19.26 -3.23
N HIS A 38 13.53 -19.47 -3.92
CA HIS A 38 13.74 -20.65 -4.76
C HIS A 38 13.80 -21.98 -3.98
N ASP A 39 14.37 -21.97 -2.77
CA ASP A 39 14.56 -23.17 -1.96
C ASP A 39 13.38 -23.44 -1.00
N SER A 40 12.28 -22.69 -1.12
CA SER A 40 11.11 -22.82 -0.25
C SER A 40 9.78 -22.79 -1.02
N ALA A 41 8.67 -22.72 -0.28
CA ALA A 41 7.33 -22.56 -0.83
C ALA A 41 6.91 -21.09 -1.00
N LEU A 42 7.80 -20.13 -0.68
CA LEU A 42 7.53 -18.71 -0.85
C LEU A 42 7.50 -18.35 -2.34
N ASN A 43 6.66 -17.38 -2.70
CA ASN A 43 6.54 -16.93 -4.10
C ASN A 43 7.26 -15.61 -4.38
N GLY A 44 7.79 -14.97 -3.35
CA GLY A 44 8.40 -13.65 -3.50
C GLY A 44 8.91 -13.07 -2.19
N VAL A 45 9.37 -11.83 -2.29
CA VAL A 45 9.96 -11.05 -1.20
C VAL A 45 9.04 -9.89 -0.83
N PHE A 46 8.85 -9.68 0.47
CA PHE A 46 8.24 -8.46 0.99
C PHE A 46 9.32 -7.56 1.60
N GLY A 47 9.63 -6.45 0.93
CA GLY A 47 10.64 -5.48 1.35
C GLY A 47 10.07 -4.43 2.30
N ASP A 48 10.23 -4.60 3.60
CA ASP A 48 9.78 -3.60 4.58
C ASP A 48 10.78 -2.45 4.78
N GLY A 49 10.27 -1.28 5.21
CA GLY A 49 11.09 -0.19 5.74
C GLY A 49 11.69 0.77 4.72
N ALA A 50 11.27 0.75 3.44
CA ALA A 50 11.80 1.65 2.41
C ALA A 50 11.61 3.16 2.74
N PRO A 51 10.47 3.64 3.26
CA PRO A 51 10.35 5.02 3.74
C PRO A 51 11.35 5.37 4.85
N GLY A 52 11.64 4.42 5.73
CA GLY A 52 12.66 4.57 6.76
C GLY A 52 14.06 4.65 6.17
N ALA A 53 14.38 3.82 5.18
CA ALA A 53 15.65 3.88 4.45
C ALA A 53 15.81 5.22 3.72
N ASN A 54 14.74 5.72 3.09
CA ASN A 54 14.72 7.04 2.46
C ASN A 54 15.06 8.16 3.45
N ALA A 55 14.45 8.14 4.64
CA ALA A 55 14.76 9.13 5.69
C ALA A 55 16.23 9.11 6.15
N ARG A 56 16.97 8.04 5.87
CA ARG A 56 18.39 7.87 6.20
C ARG A 56 19.33 8.06 5.01
N GLY A 57 18.82 8.46 3.84
CA GLY A 57 19.62 8.57 2.62
C GLY A 57 20.12 7.21 2.11
N GLN A 58 19.37 6.13 2.38
CA GLN A 58 19.73 4.76 1.99
C GLN A 58 18.79 4.19 0.92
N LEU A 59 17.92 5.02 0.31
CA LEU A 59 16.90 4.52 -0.62
C LEU A 59 17.53 3.88 -1.86
N GLU A 60 18.53 4.53 -2.46
CA GLU A 60 19.25 4.00 -3.64
C GLU A 60 19.89 2.64 -3.36
N ASN A 61 20.36 2.42 -2.13
CA ASN A 61 20.90 1.13 -1.71
C ASN A 61 19.82 0.05 -1.61
N VAL A 62 18.62 0.41 -1.13
CA VAL A 62 17.47 -0.50 -1.13
C VAL A 62 17.01 -0.79 -2.56
N GLU A 63 16.89 0.23 -3.40
CA GLU A 63 16.52 0.11 -4.82
C GLU A 63 17.51 -0.81 -5.57
N SER A 64 18.81 -0.67 -5.34
CA SER A 64 19.84 -1.57 -5.88
C SER A 64 19.69 -3.03 -5.40
N CYS A 65 19.19 -3.26 -4.20
CA CYS A 65 18.87 -4.62 -3.73
C CYS A 65 17.63 -5.17 -4.44
N LEU A 66 16.58 -4.36 -4.56
CA LEU A 66 15.32 -4.74 -5.22
C LEU A 66 15.53 -5.06 -6.71
N GLU A 67 16.29 -4.22 -7.42
CA GLU A 67 16.61 -4.40 -8.85
C GLU A 67 17.28 -5.75 -9.14
N ARG A 68 18.01 -6.30 -8.17
CA ARG A 68 18.74 -7.55 -8.32
C ARG A 68 17.87 -8.79 -8.10
N LEU A 69 16.72 -8.65 -7.43
CA LEU A 69 15.83 -9.78 -7.20
C LEU A 69 15.24 -10.27 -8.53
N SER A 70 15.23 -11.59 -8.68
CA SER A 70 14.56 -12.29 -9.79
C SER A 70 13.19 -12.83 -9.39
N SER A 71 12.92 -12.89 -8.08
CA SER A 71 11.64 -13.27 -7.51
C SER A 71 10.63 -12.12 -7.54
N PHE A 72 9.34 -12.46 -7.46
CA PHE A 72 8.27 -11.47 -7.29
C PHE A 72 8.53 -10.61 -6.04
N VAL A 73 8.33 -9.29 -6.14
CA VAL A 73 8.61 -8.38 -5.02
C VAL A 73 7.57 -7.29 -4.83
N ILE A 74 7.11 -7.16 -3.58
CA ILE A 74 6.33 -6.03 -3.10
C ILE A 74 7.13 -5.36 -1.98
N TYR A 75 7.05 -4.04 -1.87
CA TYR A 75 7.72 -3.30 -0.80
C TYR A 75 6.76 -2.39 -0.03
N ASN A 76 7.03 -2.16 1.26
CA ASN A 76 6.32 -1.15 2.04
C ASN A 76 6.79 0.25 1.59
N GLY A 77 5.89 1.08 1.08
CA GLY A 77 6.24 2.31 0.39
C GLY A 77 5.14 3.35 0.33
N TYR A 78 5.34 4.34 -0.53
CA TYR A 78 4.36 5.41 -0.80
C TYR A 78 3.91 6.16 0.46
N ARG A 79 4.86 6.43 1.38
CA ARG A 79 4.56 7.14 2.62
C ARG A 79 4.62 8.65 2.39
N VAL A 80 3.46 9.31 2.42
CA VAL A 80 3.39 10.78 2.33
C VAL A 80 4.17 11.41 3.49
N GLN A 81 5.01 12.41 3.18
CA GLN A 81 5.76 13.19 4.17
C GLN A 81 5.27 14.64 4.23
N SER A 82 4.68 15.13 3.15
CA SER A 82 4.02 16.42 3.01
C SER A 82 3.15 16.40 1.75
N SER A 83 2.36 17.45 1.55
CA SER A 83 1.58 17.67 0.32
C SER A 83 2.39 17.64 -0.98
N SER A 84 3.72 17.81 -0.92
CA SER A 84 4.60 17.79 -2.09
C SER A 84 5.53 16.58 -2.15
N LYS A 85 5.60 15.76 -1.09
CA LYS A 85 6.64 14.72 -0.96
C LYS A 85 6.08 13.38 -0.52
N CYS A 86 6.44 12.34 -1.26
CA CYS A 86 6.17 10.95 -0.94
C CYS A 86 7.49 10.18 -0.85
N ALA A 87 7.66 9.36 0.18
CA ALA A 87 8.84 8.56 0.40
C ALA A 87 8.67 7.15 -0.17
N ALA A 88 9.71 6.67 -0.86
CA ALA A 88 9.72 5.37 -1.55
C ALA A 88 8.52 5.25 -2.51
N GLY A 89 8.36 6.26 -3.36
CA GLY A 89 7.31 6.38 -4.37
C GLY A 89 7.70 5.71 -5.69
N ALA A 90 7.33 6.33 -6.81
CA ALA A 90 7.52 5.77 -8.16
C ALA A 90 8.96 5.32 -8.51
N SER A 91 10.00 5.98 -7.98
CA SER A 91 11.40 5.57 -8.22
C SER A 91 11.65 4.16 -7.70
N THR A 92 11.16 3.86 -6.50
CA THR A 92 11.34 2.56 -5.86
C THR A 92 10.46 1.50 -6.51
N LEU A 93 9.23 1.86 -6.91
CA LEU A 93 8.33 0.95 -7.61
C LEU A 93 8.88 0.50 -8.97
N ALA A 94 9.75 1.28 -9.61
CA ALA A 94 10.41 0.85 -10.85
C ALA A 94 11.22 -0.45 -10.69
N HIS A 95 11.61 -0.79 -9.45
CA HIS A 95 12.38 -1.97 -9.10
C HIS A 95 11.55 -3.06 -8.40
N ALA A 96 10.22 -2.94 -8.39
CA ALA A 96 9.33 -3.90 -7.73
C ALA A 96 8.07 -4.20 -8.54
N ASP A 97 7.40 -5.32 -8.27
CA ASP A 97 6.15 -5.71 -8.92
C ASP A 97 4.94 -5.00 -8.32
N GLY A 98 5.08 -4.47 -7.10
CA GLY A 98 4.03 -3.68 -6.47
C GLY A 98 4.45 -3.00 -5.19
N VAL A 99 3.47 -2.32 -4.60
CA VAL A 99 3.64 -1.58 -3.34
C VAL A 99 2.60 -2.01 -2.32
N PHE A 100 3.03 -2.09 -1.07
CA PHE A 100 2.18 -2.09 0.11
C PHE A 100 2.18 -0.69 0.72
N CYS A 101 1.07 0.02 0.56
CA CYS A 101 0.85 1.33 1.16
C CYS A 101 0.27 1.14 2.56
N GLU A 102 1.17 1.05 3.55
CA GLU A 102 0.80 0.85 4.95
C GLU A 102 0.07 2.06 5.57
N ALA A 103 0.43 3.26 5.14
CA ALA A 103 -0.09 4.52 5.66
C ALA A 103 -1.25 5.05 4.81
N PHE A 104 -2.14 4.17 4.32
CA PHE A 104 -3.23 4.56 3.44
C PHE A 104 -4.33 5.32 4.20
N PHE A 105 -4.40 6.64 4.00
CA PHE A 105 -5.28 7.57 4.72
C PHE A 105 -5.18 7.52 6.25
N ARG A 106 -3.96 7.28 6.75
CA ARG A 106 -3.67 7.17 8.18
C ARG A 106 -2.24 7.60 8.51
N SER A 107 -1.94 7.91 9.77
CA SER A 107 -0.62 8.24 10.35
C SER A 107 0.17 9.41 9.75
N SER A 108 0.38 9.43 8.44
CA SER A 108 1.19 10.41 7.71
C SER A 108 0.37 11.19 6.68
N VAL A 109 -0.95 11.07 6.76
CA VAL A 109 -1.92 11.72 5.88
C VAL A 109 -2.95 12.38 6.78
N GLU A 110 -2.73 13.67 7.08
CA GLU A 110 -3.50 14.41 8.08
C GLU A 110 -4.37 15.50 7.44
N THR A 111 -3.91 16.03 6.30
CA THR A 111 -4.53 17.13 5.57
C THR A 111 -5.09 16.69 4.21
N ALA A 112 -6.02 17.47 3.67
CA ALA A 112 -6.60 17.22 2.35
C ALA A 112 -5.53 17.21 1.24
N ASP A 113 -4.56 18.13 1.29
CA ASP A 113 -3.44 18.20 0.34
C ASP A 113 -2.54 16.96 0.39
N GLU A 114 -2.27 16.42 1.59
CA GLU A 114 -1.55 15.14 1.73
C GLU A 114 -2.37 13.96 1.20
N GLY A 115 -3.68 13.98 1.40
CA GLY A 115 -4.60 13.03 0.78
C GLY A 115 -4.55 13.11 -0.74
N VAL A 116 -4.55 14.32 -1.31
CA VAL A 116 -4.39 14.53 -2.76
C VAL A 116 -3.05 13.97 -3.22
N LYS A 117 -1.96 14.23 -2.49
CA LYS A 117 -0.65 13.70 -2.81
C LYS A 117 -0.64 12.17 -2.86
N LEU A 118 -1.25 11.51 -1.87
CA LEU A 118 -1.37 10.06 -1.85
C LEU A 118 -2.17 9.55 -3.06
N MET A 119 -3.33 10.13 -3.33
CA MET A 119 -4.20 9.73 -4.43
C MET A 119 -3.52 9.90 -5.79
N ASP A 120 -2.83 11.02 -6.02
CA ASP A 120 -2.13 11.28 -7.26
C ASP A 120 -0.97 10.29 -7.49
N GLU A 121 -0.23 9.95 -6.43
CA GLU A 121 0.84 8.93 -6.50
C GLU A 121 0.26 7.54 -6.84
N LEU A 122 -0.83 7.14 -6.19
CA LEU A 122 -1.44 5.82 -6.42
C LEU A 122 -2.14 5.72 -7.78
N LEU A 123 -2.82 6.76 -8.23
CA LEU A 123 -3.46 6.80 -9.56
C LEU A 123 -2.43 6.81 -10.71
N ALA A 124 -1.20 7.22 -10.43
CA ALA A 124 -0.10 7.20 -11.39
C ALA A 124 0.60 5.82 -11.49
N ILE A 125 0.29 4.88 -10.59
CA ILE A 125 0.87 3.54 -10.63
C ILE A 125 0.45 2.83 -11.93
N PRO A 126 1.39 2.24 -12.68
CA PRO A 126 1.08 1.45 -13.88
C PRO A 126 0.08 0.32 -13.57
N PRO A 127 -0.88 0.05 -14.47
CA PRO A 127 -1.96 -0.90 -14.21
C PRO A 127 -1.49 -2.36 -14.12
N ASP A 128 -0.25 -2.67 -14.47
CA ASP A 128 0.40 -3.97 -14.35
C ASP A 128 1.14 -4.15 -13.01
N LYS A 129 1.16 -3.14 -12.14
CA LYS A 129 1.75 -3.20 -10.80
C LYS A 129 0.69 -3.48 -9.74
N TYR A 130 1.10 -4.22 -8.71
CA TYR A 130 0.25 -4.52 -7.56
C TYR A 130 0.16 -3.32 -6.60
N ILE A 131 -1.03 -3.04 -6.09
CA ILE A 131 -1.27 -1.99 -5.08
C ILE A 131 -1.99 -2.61 -3.89
N LEU A 132 -1.34 -2.67 -2.74
CA LEU A 132 -1.95 -3.18 -1.51
C LEU A 132 -2.13 -2.03 -0.53
N CYS A 133 -3.36 -1.58 -0.33
CA CYS A 133 -3.69 -0.49 0.58
C CYS A 133 -4.06 -1.04 1.95
N ARG A 134 -3.46 -0.49 3.02
CA ARG A 134 -3.84 -0.79 4.40
C ARG A 134 -4.28 0.48 5.13
N GLY A 135 -5.58 0.56 5.44
CA GLY A 135 -6.13 1.61 6.31
C GLY A 135 -6.27 1.13 7.76
N ALA A 136 -6.51 2.07 8.68
CA ALA A 136 -6.93 1.78 10.05
C ALA A 136 -7.60 3.03 10.67
N GLY A 137 -8.27 2.87 11.82
CA GLY A 137 -9.08 3.94 12.43
C GLY A 137 -8.33 4.97 13.28
N ASP A 138 -7.01 5.07 13.14
CA ASP A 138 -6.12 6.00 13.85
C ASP A 138 -5.60 7.12 12.93
N GLY A 139 -6.38 7.51 11.92
CA GLY A 139 -6.07 8.58 10.96
C GLY A 139 -7.04 9.76 11.02
N ALA A 140 -6.66 10.88 10.41
CA ALA A 140 -7.45 12.12 10.42
C ALA A 140 -8.73 12.09 9.58
N PHE A 141 -8.95 11.03 8.79
CA PHE A 141 -10.03 10.89 7.81
C PHE A 141 -11.16 9.97 8.25
N GLY A 142 -11.10 9.46 9.49
CA GLY A 142 -12.16 8.66 10.08
C GLY A 142 -11.64 7.49 10.91
N ALA A 143 -12.54 6.96 11.75
CA ALA A 143 -12.26 5.81 12.60
C ALA A 143 -12.89 4.51 12.09
N THR A 144 -13.63 4.57 10.97
CA THR A 144 -14.23 3.41 10.28
C THR A 144 -13.52 3.16 8.95
N HIS A 145 -13.82 2.02 8.32
CA HIS A 145 -13.21 1.68 7.04
C HIS A 145 -13.79 2.49 5.86
N ASP A 146 -15.04 2.96 5.97
CA ASP A 146 -15.86 3.56 4.88
C ASP A 146 -15.08 4.56 4.02
N PHE A 147 -14.42 5.54 4.65
CA PHE A 147 -13.66 6.57 3.93
C PHE A 147 -12.48 5.98 3.15
N SER A 148 -11.67 5.15 3.82
CA SER A 148 -10.52 4.52 3.19
C SER A 148 -10.96 3.49 2.13
N LEU A 149 -12.07 2.78 2.32
CA LEU A 149 -12.63 1.89 1.30
C LEU A 149 -13.06 2.68 0.06
N ALA A 150 -13.77 3.80 0.24
CA ALA A 150 -14.14 4.66 -0.87
C ALA A 150 -12.91 5.19 -1.62
N CYS A 151 -11.88 5.66 -0.91
CA CYS A 151 -10.62 6.08 -1.52
C CYS A 151 -9.91 4.95 -2.27
N TYR A 152 -9.95 3.72 -1.73
CA TYR A 152 -9.41 2.56 -2.41
C TYR A 152 -10.15 2.28 -3.72
N LEU A 153 -11.49 2.32 -3.71
CA LEU A 153 -12.29 2.13 -4.92
C LEU A 153 -12.00 3.19 -5.98
N ILE A 154 -11.68 4.43 -5.59
CA ILE A 154 -11.22 5.46 -6.54
C ILE A 154 -9.95 5.00 -7.29
N ILE A 155 -8.99 4.34 -6.62
CA ILE A 155 -7.72 3.89 -7.23
C ILE A 155 -7.74 2.45 -7.76
N ALA A 156 -8.81 1.69 -7.51
CA ALA A 156 -8.85 0.26 -7.74
C ALA A 156 -8.60 -0.15 -9.21
N ASN A 157 -7.88 -1.25 -9.39
CA ASN A 157 -7.62 -1.93 -10.65
C ASN A 157 -7.52 -3.46 -10.42
N ASP A 158 -7.25 -4.23 -11.48
CA ASP A 158 -7.24 -5.71 -11.44
C ASP A 158 -6.16 -6.30 -10.50
N TYR A 159 -5.15 -5.52 -10.12
CA TYR A 159 -4.05 -5.90 -9.23
C TYR A 159 -4.00 -5.07 -7.94
N SER A 160 -5.11 -4.42 -7.58
CA SER A 160 -5.24 -3.68 -6.33
C SER A 160 -5.98 -4.48 -5.27
N PHE A 161 -5.56 -4.34 -4.02
CA PHE A 161 -6.13 -5.02 -2.86
C PHE A 161 -6.25 -4.03 -1.69
N TYR A 162 -7.23 -4.28 -0.82
CA TYR A 162 -7.50 -3.43 0.33
C TYR A 162 -7.63 -4.28 1.60
N SER A 163 -7.06 -3.75 2.68
CA SER A 163 -7.26 -4.27 4.03
C SER A 163 -7.50 -3.13 5.01
N TRP A 164 -8.22 -3.43 6.09
CA TRP A 164 -8.42 -2.48 7.19
C TRP A 164 -8.00 -3.11 8.52
N GLY A 165 -7.16 -2.42 9.28
CA GLY A 165 -6.53 -2.90 10.51
C GLY A 165 -7.35 -2.71 11.79
N GLY A 166 -8.63 -2.37 11.67
CA GLY A 166 -9.47 -2.07 12.83
C GLY A 166 -9.29 -0.64 13.36
N ALA A 167 -10.15 -0.27 14.31
CA ALA A 167 -10.12 1.06 14.93
C ALA A 167 -8.84 1.33 15.74
N LYS A 168 -8.21 0.29 16.30
CA LYS A 168 -7.00 0.40 17.14
C LYS A 168 -5.69 0.17 16.38
N ASN A 169 -5.75 -0.10 15.08
CA ASN A 169 -4.58 -0.44 14.26
C ASN A 169 -3.64 -1.45 14.94
N SER A 170 -4.15 -2.63 15.27
CA SER A 170 -3.30 -3.65 15.88
C SER A 170 -2.79 -4.58 14.79
N TYR A 171 -1.49 -4.89 14.82
CA TYR A 171 -0.93 -6.05 14.11
C TYR A 171 -0.93 -7.29 15.02
N ALA A 172 -1.23 -7.10 16.31
CA ALA A 172 -1.04 -8.08 17.38
C ALA A 172 -2.33 -8.45 18.10
N ALA A 173 -3.49 -7.89 17.71
CA ALA A 173 -4.77 -8.29 18.29
C ALA A 173 -5.37 -9.40 17.43
N ASP A 174 -5.93 -10.40 18.09
CA ASP A 174 -6.41 -11.64 17.47
C ASP A 174 -7.43 -11.41 16.34
N ASP A 175 -8.11 -10.25 16.31
CA ASP A 175 -9.15 -9.88 15.33
C ASP A 175 -8.74 -8.76 14.34
N SER A 176 -7.47 -8.35 14.32
CA SER A 176 -7.03 -7.10 13.65
C SER A 176 -6.25 -7.26 12.34
N LEU A 177 -5.81 -8.48 12.03
CA LEU A 177 -5.20 -8.79 10.74
C LEU A 177 -6.25 -8.92 9.63
N ILE A 178 -7.47 -9.37 9.97
CA ILE A 178 -8.56 -9.60 9.03
C ILE A 178 -9.84 -8.98 9.61
N TYR A 179 -10.02 -7.68 9.40
CA TYR A 179 -11.31 -7.05 9.62
C TYR A 179 -12.31 -7.50 8.56
N TRP A 180 -13.54 -7.81 8.96
CA TRP A 180 -14.64 -8.08 8.04
C TRP A 180 -15.72 -7.00 8.13
N SER A 181 -16.26 -6.62 6.97
CA SER A 181 -17.45 -5.78 6.82
C SER A 181 -18.31 -6.36 5.69
N ASP A 182 -19.63 -6.18 5.78
CA ASP A 182 -20.57 -6.70 4.78
C ASP A 182 -20.35 -6.11 3.38
N ASP A 183 -19.73 -4.93 3.28
CA ASP A 183 -19.34 -4.33 2.00
C ASP A 183 -18.30 -5.17 1.25
N PHE A 184 -17.50 -5.99 1.93
CA PHE A 184 -16.55 -6.89 1.28
C PHE A 184 -17.22 -8.08 0.59
N ALA A 185 -18.50 -8.33 0.87
CA ALA A 185 -19.31 -9.32 0.15
C ALA A 185 -19.98 -8.75 -1.10
N GLN A 186 -19.92 -7.43 -1.33
CA GLN A 186 -20.55 -6.80 -2.48
C GLN A 186 -19.68 -6.91 -3.73
N GLU A 187 -20.29 -7.24 -4.86
CA GLU A 187 -19.63 -7.18 -6.16
C GLU A 187 -19.68 -5.74 -6.68
N ILE A 188 -18.51 -5.11 -6.90
CA ILE A 188 -18.44 -3.76 -7.48
C ILE A 188 -18.65 -3.77 -9.01
N GLY A 189 -18.30 -4.88 -9.66
CA GLY A 189 -18.24 -5.01 -11.12
C GLY A 189 -17.08 -4.20 -11.74
N LYS A 190 -17.03 -4.13 -13.07
CA LYS A 190 -15.95 -3.43 -13.77
C LYS A 190 -16.04 -1.92 -13.60
N PRO A 191 -14.91 -1.20 -13.55
CA PRO A 191 -14.92 0.25 -13.62
C PRO A 191 -15.47 0.71 -14.97
N LEU A 192 -16.39 1.67 -14.97
CA LEU A 192 -16.97 2.25 -16.19
C LEU A 192 -16.08 3.34 -16.82
N GLY A 193 -14.99 3.70 -16.13
CA GLY A 193 -14.00 4.66 -16.59
C GLY A 193 -12.90 4.90 -15.55
N LYS A 194 -12.00 5.84 -15.90
CA LYS A 194 -11.03 6.40 -14.95
C LYS A 194 -11.76 7.27 -13.92
N ALA A 195 -11.18 7.41 -12.73
CA ALA A 195 -11.68 8.36 -11.74
C ALA A 195 -11.65 9.80 -12.29
N ALA A 196 -12.69 10.57 -12.00
CA ALA A 196 -12.73 12.01 -12.21
C ALA A 196 -12.25 12.72 -10.93
N LYS A 197 -11.49 13.80 -11.09
CA LYS A 197 -11.00 14.65 -10.00
C LYS A 197 -11.40 16.10 -10.25
N ALA A 198 -11.95 16.75 -9.22
CA ALA A 198 -12.29 18.17 -9.22
C ALA A 198 -11.87 18.79 -7.87
N GLY A 199 -10.68 19.40 -7.83
CA GLY A 199 -10.10 19.88 -6.57
C GLY A 199 -9.83 18.72 -5.61
N TYR A 200 -10.46 18.73 -4.44
CA TYR A 200 -10.39 17.67 -3.43
C TYR A 200 -11.43 16.55 -3.61
N ALA A 201 -12.34 16.71 -4.57
CA ALA A 201 -13.40 15.74 -4.84
C ALA A 201 -12.96 14.72 -5.90
N TYR A 202 -13.25 13.45 -5.64
CA TYR A 202 -13.04 12.33 -6.56
C TYR A 202 -14.34 11.57 -6.77
N HIS A 203 -14.54 11.11 -7.99
CA HIS A 203 -15.70 10.33 -8.36
C HIS A 203 -15.29 9.15 -9.25
N ARG A 204 -15.88 7.97 -9.02
CA ARG A 204 -15.70 6.82 -9.91
C ARG A 204 -16.94 5.94 -9.95
N ASP A 205 -17.32 5.57 -11.16
CA ASP A 205 -18.42 4.65 -11.44
C ASP A 205 -17.91 3.23 -11.72
N PHE A 206 -18.64 2.27 -11.15
CA PHE A 206 -18.54 0.85 -11.47
C PHE A 206 -19.91 0.33 -11.94
N GLU A 207 -19.93 -0.87 -12.51
CA GLU A 207 -21.17 -1.54 -12.95
C GLU A 207 -22.19 -1.65 -11.80
N HIS A 208 -21.75 -1.82 -10.55
CA HIS A 208 -22.64 -2.09 -9.40
C HIS A 208 -22.50 -1.09 -8.26
N CYS A 209 -21.66 -0.06 -8.37
CA CYS A 209 -21.64 1.03 -7.42
C CYS A 209 -21.19 2.35 -8.05
N SER A 210 -21.44 3.44 -7.32
CA SER A 210 -20.87 4.76 -7.59
C SER A 210 -20.16 5.22 -6.32
N VAL A 211 -18.97 5.80 -6.47
CA VAL A 211 -18.12 6.20 -5.35
C VAL A 211 -17.81 7.68 -5.45
N ASP A 212 -18.02 8.38 -4.34
CA ASP A 212 -17.67 9.78 -4.16
C ASP A 212 -16.77 9.93 -2.93
N VAL A 213 -15.75 10.77 -3.04
CA VAL A 213 -14.82 11.12 -1.97
C VAL A 213 -14.58 12.61 -2.00
N ASP A 214 -14.63 13.27 -0.85
CA ASP A 214 -14.19 14.65 -0.65
C ASP A 214 -13.12 14.69 0.44
N LEU A 215 -11.89 14.98 0.05
CA LEU A 215 -10.74 15.01 0.97
C LEU A 215 -10.74 16.26 1.87
N GLU A 216 -11.37 17.36 1.46
CA GLU A 216 -11.44 18.60 2.24
C GLU A 216 -12.53 18.48 3.31
N ALA A 217 -13.70 18.01 2.92
CA ALA A 217 -14.81 17.74 3.85
C ALA A 217 -14.58 16.47 4.69
N LYS A 218 -13.63 15.61 4.29
CA LYS A 218 -13.36 14.29 4.88
C LYS A 218 -14.61 13.41 4.88
N THR A 219 -15.33 13.43 3.76
CA THR A 219 -16.55 12.65 3.56
C THR A 219 -16.42 11.71 2.36
N SER A 220 -17.25 10.69 2.35
CA SER A 220 -17.27 9.69 1.28
C SER A 220 -18.63 9.03 1.20
N SER A 221 -18.99 8.52 0.03
CA SER A 221 -20.14 7.63 -0.12
C SER A 221 -19.86 6.54 -1.16
N ILE A 222 -20.39 5.35 -0.88
CA ILE A 222 -20.46 4.24 -1.82
C ILE A 222 -21.94 3.92 -2.03
N ALA A 223 -22.48 4.28 -3.19
CA ALA A 223 -23.86 4.03 -3.56
C ALA A 223 -23.95 2.70 -4.31
N TRP A 224 -24.26 1.62 -3.59
CA TRP A 224 -24.48 0.29 -4.16
C TRP A 224 -25.74 0.27 -5.04
N LYS A 225 -25.54 0.00 -6.33
CA LYS A 225 -26.60 -0.28 -7.30
C LYS A 225 -27.02 -1.73 -7.02
N ARG A 226 -28.14 -1.95 -6.32
CA ARG A 226 -28.62 -3.30 -6.04
C ARG A 226 -28.59 -4.11 -7.35
N PRO A 227 -28.05 -5.33 -7.38
CA PRO A 227 -28.29 -6.19 -8.51
C PRO A 227 -29.80 -6.34 -8.65
N ASP A 228 -30.33 -6.13 -9.86
CA ASP A 228 -31.69 -6.52 -10.18
C ASP A 228 -31.84 -7.97 -9.71
N LYS A 229 -32.60 -8.18 -8.63
CA LYS A 229 -33.10 -9.51 -8.29
C LYS A 229 -34.03 -9.89 -9.43
N LYS A 230 -33.48 -10.39 -10.54
CA LYS A 230 -34.22 -11.25 -11.45
C LYS A 230 -34.67 -12.41 -10.59
N THR A 231 -35.95 -12.37 -10.26
CA THR A 231 -36.72 -13.39 -9.58
C THR A 231 -36.28 -14.77 -10.04
N THR A 232 -35.57 -15.48 -9.17
CA THR A 232 -35.43 -16.92 -9.30
C THR A 232 -36.84 -17.51 -9.31
N PRO A 233 -37.27 -18.28 -10.33
CA PRO A 233 -38.53 -18.98 -10.24
C PRO A 233 -38.44 -19.95 -9.07
N ALA A 234 -39.46 -19.97 -8.22
CA ALA A 234 -39.57 -20.93 -7.12
C ALA A 234 -39.40 -22.36 -7.67
N ARG A 235 -38.55 -23.15 -6.99
CA ARG A 235 -38.54 -24.62 -7.11
C ARG A 235 -39.47 -25.20 -6.06
#